data_AF-A0A151UEN3-F1
#
_entry.id   AF-A0A151UEN3-F1
#
_cell.length_a   1.000
_cell.length_b   1.000
_cell.length_c   1.000
_cell.angle_alpha   90.00
_cell.angle_beta   90.00
_cell.angle_gamma   90.00
#
_symmetry.space_group_name_H-M   'P 1'
#
loop_
_entity.id
_entity.type
_entity.pdbx_description
1 polymer ?
#
loop_
_entity_poly.entity_id
_entity_poly.type
_entity_poly.pdbx_seq_one_letter_code
_entity_poly.pdbx_strand_id
1 'polypeptide(L)' 'MFLGIMKDFKARRIDTNGVIERVKGLFKGHNNLILGFNTFLPKGYEITVDQDRQFLA' A
#
# COMPACT_ATOMS: atom_id res chain seq x y z
N MET A 1 -12.79 1.52 3.14
CA MET A 1 -12.59 0.20 2.47
C MET A 1 -11.92 0.41 1.11
N PHE A 2 -11.15 -0.55 0.60
CA PHE A 2 -10.30 -0.47 -0.60
C PHE A 2 -10.89 0.32 -1.79
N LEU A 3 -12.15 0.05 -2.17
CA LEU A 3 -12.81 0.76 -3.27
C LEU A 3 -12.89 2.28 -3.07
N GLY A 4 -12.92 2.76 -1.83
CA GLY A 4 -12.86 4.19 -1.52
C GLY A 4 -11.53 4.82 -1.91
N ILE A 5 -10.41 4.11 -1.70
CA ILE A 5 -9.08 4.55 -2.14
C ILE A 5 -9.05 4.70 -3.66
N MET A 6 -9.56 3.70 -4.39
CA MET A 6 -9.61 3.73 -5.85
C MET A 6 -10.55 4.82 -6.39
N LYS A 7 -11.67 5.07 -5.72
CA LYS A 7 -12.60 6.17 -6.07
C LYS A 7 -11.93 7.53 -5.88
N ASP A 8 -11.25 7.74 -4.76
CA ASP A 8 -10.53 9.00 -4.49
C ASP A 8 -9.38 9.22 -5.47
N PHE A 9 -8.65 8.16 -5.83
CA PHE A 9 -7.60 8.22 -6.85
C PHE A 9 -8.17 8.57 -8.22
N LYS A 10 -9.25 7.90 -8.66
CA LYS A 10 -9.94 8.20 -9.93
C LYS A 10 -10.50 9.63 -9.95
N ALA A 11 -10.97 10.13 -8.80
CA ALA A 11 -11.44 11.50 -8.63
C ALA A 11 -10.31 12.53 -8.45
N ARG A 12 -9.03 12.13 -8.56
CA ARG A 12 -7.83 12.97 -8.39
C ARG A 12 -7.74 13.66 -7.03
N ARG A 13 -8.34 13.08 -5.98
CA ARG A 13 -8.26 13.58 -4.60
C ARG A 13 -7.01 13.13 -3.87
N ILE A 14 -6.46 12.01 -4.31
CA ILE A 14 -5.17 11.47 -3.86
C ILE A 14 -4.34 11.11 -5.08
N ASP A 15 -3.03 11.19 -4.94
CA ASP A 15 -2.06 10.76 -5.95
C ASP A 15 -1.55 9.34 -5.65
N THR A 16 -0.52 8.91 -6.39
CA THR A 16 0.10 7.59 -6.19
C THR A 16 0.62 7.41 -4.76
N ASN A 17 1.21 8.45 -4.16
CA ASN A 17 1.70 8.39 -2.78
C ASN A 17 0.55 8.22 -1.78
N GLY A 18 -0.56 8.94 -1.97
CA GLY A 18 -1.76 8.78 -1.16
C GLY A 18 -2.42 7.41 -1.29
N VAL A 19 -2.37 6.78 -2.49
CA VAL A 19 -2.79 5.39 -2.66
C VAL A 19 -1.90 4.46 -1.85
N ILE A 20 -0.58 4.61 -1.96
CA ILE A 20 0.41 3.78 -1.25
C ILE A 20 0.20 3.85 0.26
N GLU A 21 0.09 5.05 0.83
CA GLU A 21 -0.10 5.26 2.26
C GLU A 21 -1.37 4.57 2.77
N ARG A 22 -2.49 4.77 2.06
CA ARG A 22 -3.78 4.18 2.46
C ARG A 22 -3.81 2.67 2.28
N VAL A 23 -3.13 2.12 1.27
CA VAL A 23 -2.99 0.66 1.07
C VAL A 23 -2.11 0.04 2.17
N LYS A 24 -0.99 0.68 2.54
CA LYS A 24 -0.16 0.26 3.69
C LYS A 24 -0.98 0.18 4.98
N GLY A 25 -1.79 1.21 5.26
CA GLY A 25 -2.67 1.22 6.42
C GLY A 25 -3.76 0.16 6.36
N LEU A 26 -4.41 0.01 5.19
CA LEU A 26 -5.50 -0.94 5.00
C LEU A 26 -5.08 -2.40 5.17
N PHE A 27 -3.87 -2.74 4.73
CA PHE A 27 -3.34 -4.11 4.77
C PHE A 27 -2.24 -4.30 5.82
N LYS A 28 -2.16 -3.44 6.85
CA LYS A 28 -1.19 -3.57 7.94
C LYS A 28 -1.25 -4.99 8.55
N GLY A 29 -0.10 -5.65 8.66
CA GLY A 29 0.01 -7.04 9.13
C GLY A 29 -0.23 -8.11 8.06
N HIS A 30 -0.68 -7.73 6.86
CA HIS A 30 -0.88 -8.62 5.72
C HIS A 30 0.15 -8.34 4.62
N ASN A 31 1.42 -8.66 4.91
CA ASN A 31 2.56 -8.33 4.04
C ASN A 31 2.42 -8.90 2.61
N ASN A 32 1.79 -10.06 2.45
CA ASN A 32 1.53 -10.65 1.13
C ASN A 32 0.60 -9.76 0.28
N LEU A 33 -0.40 -9.12 0.88
CA LEU A 33 -1.30 -8.20 0.17
C LEU A 33 -0.61 -6.88 -0.17
N ILE A 34 0.19 -6.35 0.76
CA ILE A 34 0.99 -5.13 0.53
C ILE A 34 1.97 -5.34 -0.62
N LEU A 35 2.76 -6.42 -0.58
CA LEU A 35 3.75 -6.72 -1.62
C LEU A 35 3.09 -7.10 -2.95
N GLY A 36 1.98 -7.85 -2.93
CA GLY A 36 1.23 -8.17 -4.13
C GLY A 36 0.68 -6.93 -4.85
N PHE A 37 0.42 -5.85 -4.11
CA PHE A 37 -0.05 -4.60 -4.68
C PHE A 37 0.97 -3.92 -5.60
N ASN A 38 2.28 -4.21 -5.46
CA ASN A 38 3.33 -3.66 -6.33
C ASN A 38 3.12 -3.99 -7.82
N THR A 39 2.39 -5.07 -8.13
CA THR A 39 2.00 -5.43 -9.51
C THR A 39 1.22 -4.32 -10.22
N PHE A 40 0.53 -3.45 -9.45
CA PHE A 40 -0.27 -2.36 -9.97
C PHE A 40 0.44 -1.00 -9.93
N LEU A 41 1.67 -0.94 -9.40
CA LEU A 41 2.41 0.31 -9.23
C LEU A 41 3.42 0.53 -10.36
N PRO A 42 3.63 1.79 -10.78
CA PRO A 42 4.74 2.13 -11.67
C PRO A 42 6.10 1.81 -11.04
N LYS A 43 7.10 1.62 -11.88
CA LYS A 43 8.50 1.49 -11.42
C LYS A 43 8.91 2.71 -10.58
N GLY A 44 9.57 2.48 -9.46
CA GLY A 44 10.03 3.51 -8.53
C GLY A 44 9.02 3.90 -7.45
N TYR A 45 7.83 3.31 -7.45
CA TYR A 45 6.78 3.51 -6.43
C TYR A 45 6.53 2.27 -5.58
N GLU A 46 7.39 1.26 -5.69
CA GLU A 46 7.21 -0.01 -5.01
C GLU A 46 7.13 0.16 -3.50
N ILE A 47 6.21 -0.58 -2.90
CA ILE A 47 6.03 -0.65 -1.47
C ILE A 47 6.96 -1.71 -0.90
N THR A 48 7.76 -1.29 0.09
CA THR A 48 8.45 -2.19 1.02
C THR A 48 7.64 -2.33 2.31
N VAL A 49 7.74 -3.51 2.92
CA VAL A 49 7.29 -3.75 4.29
C VAL A 49 8.53 -3.87 5.16
N ASP A 50 8.53 -3.22 6.32
CA ASP A 50 9.50 -3.56 7.34
C ASP A 50 9.22 -5.01 7.74
N GLN A 51 10.17 -5.91 7.51
CA GLN A 51 10.09 -7.22 8.12
C GLN A 51 10.02 -6.99 9.61
N ASP A 52 8.87 -7.34 10.19
CA ASP A 52 8.60 -7.23 11.61
C ASP A 52 9.86 -7.66 12.36
N ARG A 53 10.43 -6.72 13.12
CA ARG A 53 11.65 -6.87 13.93
C ARG A 53 11.32 -7.75 15.15
N GLN A 54 10.61 -8.85 14.92
CA GLN A 54 9.87 -9.64 15.89
C GLN A 54 10.60 -10.93 16.26
N PHE A 55 11.87 -11.08 15.84
CA PHE A 55 12.77 -12.16 16.28
C PHE A 55 13.90 -11.68 17.18
N LEU A 56 13.83 -10.46 17.73
CA LEU A 56 14.78 -9.96 18.73
C LEU A 56 14.03 -9.55 20.01
N ALA A 57 13.50 -10.56 20.71
CA ALA A 57 13.18 -10.52 22.13
C ALA A 57 13.36 -11.92 22.71
#